data_AF-A0A821BN37-F1
#
_entry.id   AF-A0A821BN37-F1
#
_cell.length_a   1.000
_cell.length_b   1.000
_cell.length_c   1.000
_cell.angle_alpha   90.00
_cell.angle_beta   90.00
_cell.angle_gamma   90.00
#
_symmetry.space_group_name_H-M   'P 1'
#
loop_
_entity.id
_entity.type
_entity.pdbx_description
1 polymer ?
#
loop_
_entity_poly.entity_id
_entity_poly.type
_entity_poly.pdbx_seq_one_letter_code
_entity_poly.pdbx_strand_id
1 'polypeptide(L)'
;NGLYNNAPVATVISPIYIPQNQSKVINIPIADADGDPMRCRWASGTTECGQVCPPGSLPSGTIIFPNCTVIITGTVISDWFAVTVVVCI
;
A
#
# COMPACT_ATOMS: atom_id res chain seq x y z
N ASN A 1 -13.46 11.93 28.95
CA ASN A 1 -12.14 12.01 28.30
C ASN A 1 -12.22 11.24 26.98
N GLY A 2 -12.76 11.76 25.88
CA GLY A 2 -12.52 13.10 25.33
C GLY A 2 -11.16 13.21 24.61
N LEU A 3 -10.45 12.10 24.39
CA LEU A 3 -9.21 12.09 23.61
C LEU A 3 -9.57 12.16 22.13
N TYR A 4 -9.07 13.19 21.45
CA TYR A 4 -9.16 13.32 20.00
C TYR A 4 -8.25 12.26 19.38
N ASN A 5 -8.84 11.27 18.71
CA ASN A 5 -8.08 10.25 18.01
C ASN A 5 -7.41 10.87 16.77
N ASN A 6 -6.10 10.68 16.65
CA ASN A 6 -5.32 11.16 15.52
C ASN A 6 -5.41 10.14 14.39
N ALA A 7 -5.41 10.63 13.15
CA ALA A 7 -5.33 9.73 12.01
C ALA A 7 -3.94 9.09 11.94
N PRO A 8 -3.84 7.81 11.50
CA PRO A 8 -2.56 7.16 11.31
C PRO A 8 -1.78 7.82 10.17
N VAL A 9 -0.45 7.77 10.26
CA VAL A 9 0.48 8.33 9.28
C VAL A 9 1.25 7.20 8.62
N ALA A 10 1.37 7.25 7.29
CA ALA A 10 2.22 6.36 6.50
C ALA A 10 3.39 7.14 5.89
N THR A 11 4.57 6.51 5.84
CA THR A 11 5.73 7.10 5.15
C THR A 11 6.28 6.10 4.14
N VAL A 12 6.35 6.49 2.87
CA VAL A 12 6.92 5.66 1.80
C VAL A 12 7.54 6.58 0.75
N ILE A 13 8.66 6.15 0.17
CA ILE A 13 9.31 6.87 -0.93
C ILE A 13 9.07 6.08 -2.21
N SER A 14 8.48 6.73 -3.20
CA SER A 14 8.31 6.23 -4.56
C SER A 14 9.26 6.97 -5.52
N PRO A 15 9.67 6.35 -6.65
CA PRO A 15 9.38 4.98 -7.06
C PRO A 15 10.28 3.93 -6.39
N ILE A 16 9.83 2.68 -6.39
CA ILE A 16 10.57 1.54 -5.85
C ILE A 16 10.92 0.59 -7.00
N TYR A 17 12.19 0.22 -7.11
CA TYR A 17 12.64 -0.72 -8.12
C TYR A 17 12.11 -2.14 -7.85
N ILE A 18 11.44 -2.73 -8.84
CA ILE A 18 10.91 -4.09 -8.81
C ILE A 18 11.63 -4.92 -9.88
N PRO A 19 12.39 -5.96 -9.50
CA PRO A 19 13.06 -6.84 -10.45
C PRO A 19 12.06 -7.70 -11.23
N GLN A 20 12.37 -7.97 -12.50
CA GLN A 20 11.58 -8.88 -13.32
C GLN A 20 11.67 -10.31 -12.79
N ASN A 21 10.55 -11.02 -12.76
CA ASN A 21 10.41 -12.42 -12.34
C ASN A 21 10.93 -12.72 -10.93
N GLN A 22 11.04 -11.70 -10.08
CA GLN A 22 11.46 -11.85 -8.69
C GLN A 22 10.53 -11.05 -7.78
N SER A 23 10.04 -11.70 -6.72
CA SER A 23 9.18 -11.07 -5.73
C SER A 23 9.96 -10.03 -4.94
N LYS A 24 9.42 -8.81 -4.92
CA LYS A 24 9.88 -7.70 -4.10
C LYS A 24 8.95 -7.54 -2.90
N VAL A 25 9.54 -7.52 -1.71
CA VAL A 25 8.85 -7.17 -0.47
C VAL A 25 9.06 -5.69 -0.19
N ILE A 26 7.97 -4.96 0.02
CA ILE A 26 7.95 -3.54 0.34
C ILE A 26 7.23 -3.38 1.67
N ASN A 27 7.92 -2.87 2.68
CA ASN A 27 7.32 -2.55 3.96
C ASN A 27 6.97 -1.06 3.96
N ILE A 28 5.71 -0.73 4.22
CA ILE A 28 5.24 0.65 4.37
C ILE A 28 5.20 0.96 5.87
N PRO A 29 6.14 1.77 6.40
CA PRO A 29 6.08 2.24 7.78
C PRO A 29 4.80 3.01 8.04
N ILE A 30 4.10 2.61 9.09
CA ILE A 30 2.88 3.24 9.59
C ILE A 30 3.03 3.54 11.08
N ALA A 31 2.47 4.66 11.53
CA ALA A 31 2.49 5.08 12.93
C ALA A 31 1.15 5.71 13.30
N ASP A 32 0.66 5.42 14.49
CA ASP A 32 -0.51 6.03 15.09
C ASP A 32 -0.11 6.63 16.44
N ALA A 33 -0.59 7.86 16.72
CA ALA A 33 -0.18 8.59 17.93
C ALA A 33 -0.91 8.10 19.19
N ASP A 34 -2.08 7.48 19.03
CA ASP A 34 -2.96 7.03 20.10
C ASP A 34 -2.76 5.54 20.43
N GLY A 35 -2.00 4.83 19.60
CA GLY A 35 -1.65 3.42 19.77
C GLY A 35 -2.70 2.46 19.22
N ASP A 36 -3.57 2.95 18.33
CA ASP A 36 -4.62 2.15 17.73
C ASP A 36 -4.06 1.05 16.79
N PRO A 37 -4.72 -0.11 16.71
CA PRO A 37 -4.29 -1.21 15.86
C PRO A 37 -4.52 -0.88 14.37
N MET A 38 -3.51 -0.29 13.74
CA MET A 38 -3.55 0.05 12.33
C MET A 38 -3.52 -1.16 11.39
N ARG A 39 -4.16 -1.03 10.24
CA ARG A 39 -4.14 -2.01 9.15
C ARG A 39 -4.05 -1.33 7.79
N CYS A 40 -3.33 -1.96 6.86
CA CYS A 40 -3.33 -1.56 5.45
C CYS A 40 -4.24 -2.41 4.58
N ARG A 41 -4.81 -1.76 3.57
CA ARG A 41 -5.53 -2.40 2.47
C ARG A 41 -5.35 -1.62 1.16
N TRP A 42 -5.72 -2.24 0.05
CA TRP A 42 -5.85 -1.51 -1.20
C TRP A 42 -6.97 -0.48 -1.11
N ALA A 43 -6.74 0.68 -1.73
CA ALA A 43 -7.80 1.62 -2.02
C ALA A 43 -8.85 0.94 -2.91
N SER A 44 -10.12 1.19 -2.62
CA SER A 44 -11.25 0.62 -3.33
C SER A 44 -12.22 1.72 -3.75
N GLY A 45 -12.73 1.60 -4.98
CA GLY A 45 -13.65 2.58 -5.54
C GLY A 45 -12.99 3.88 -5.97
N THR A 46 -13.77 4.70 -6.68
CA THR A 46 -13.30 5.92 -7.33
C THR A 46 -12.89 7.02 -6.34
N THR A 47 -13.46 7.01 -5.14
CA THR A 47 -13.19 8.01 -4.10
C THR A 47 -11.86 7.80 -3.38
N GLU A 48 -11.36 6.56 -3.31
CA GLU A 48 -10.12 6.25 -2.61
C GLU A 48 -8.93 6.14 -3.57
N CYS A 49 -9.09 5.46 -4.71
CA CYS A 49 -7.95 5.16 -5.57
C CYS A 49 -7.70 6.20 -6.66
N GLY A 50 -8.67 7.05 -6.99
CA GLY A 50 -8.48 8.10 -8.00
C GLY A 50 -7.93 7.59 -9.34
N GLN A 51 -8.40 6.42 -9.80
CA GLN A 51 -8.02 5.67 -11.02
C GLN A 51 -6.86 4.67 -10.92
N VAL A 52 -6.08 4.62 -9.83
CA VAL A 52 -5.05 3.58 -9.61
C VAL A 52 -5.54 2.48 -8.68
N CYS A 53 -6.68 1.89 -9.05
CA CYS A 53 -7.34 0.81 -8.31
C CYS A 53 -6.80 -0.57 -8.73
N PRO A 54 -6.41 -1.42 -7.77
CA PRO A 54 -6.27 -2.85 -8.02
C PRO A 54 -7.61 -3.49 -8.43
N PRO A 55 -7.59 -4.62 -9.18
CA PRO A 55 -6.41 -5.37 -9.60
C PRO A 55 -5.76 -4.84 -10.89
N GLY A 56 -6.38 -3.90 -11.60
CA GLY A 56 -5.93 -3.50 -12.94
C GLY A 56 -4.62 -2.71 -12.98
N SER A 57 -4.27 -2.02 -11.88
CA SER A 57 -3.07 -1.17 -11.81
C SER A 57 -1.80 -1.90 -11.35
N LEU A 58 -1.90 -3.19 -11.05
CA LEU A 58 -0.81 -4.01 -10.50
C LEU A 58 -0.70 -5.36 -11.23
N PRO A 59 0.47 -6.01 -11.22
CA PRO A 59 0.61 -7.38 -11.70
C PRO A 59 -0.29 -8.35 -10.95
N SER A 60 -0.77 -9.37 -11.65
CA SER A 60 -1.53 -10.47 -11.04
C SER A 60 -0.70 -11.14 -9.93
N GLY A 61 -1.35 -11.45 -8.81
CA GLY A 61 -0.70 -12.03 -7.63
C GLY A 61 -0.03 -11.01 -6.70
N THR A 62 -0.12 -9.70 -6.98
CA THR A 62 0.31 -8.67 -6.02
C THR A 62 -0.60 -8.67 -4.79
N ILE A 63 0.00 -8.75 -3.61
CA ILE A 63 -0.73 -8.84 -2.33
C ILE A 63 -0.29 -7.73 -1.37
N ILE A 64 -1.24 -7.27 -0.55
CA ILE A 64 -0.97 -6.43 0.62
C ILE A 64 -1.45 -7.16 1.86
N PHE A 65 -0.59 -7.22 2.88
CA PHE A 65 -0.93 -7.76 4.18
C PHE A 65 -1.43 -6.65 5.11
N PRO A 66 -2.24 -6.98 6.13
CA PRO A 66 -2.72 -6.01 7.11
C PRO A 66 -1.61 -5.25 7.83
N ASN A 67 -0.42 -5.84 7.97
CA ASN A 67 0.77 -5.20 8.57
C ASN A 67 1.50 -4.25 7.60
N CYS A 68 0.86 -3.84 6.50
CA CYS A 68 1.41 -2.91 5.52
C CYS A 68 2.64 -3.43 4.76
N THR A 69 2.78 -4.75 4.67
CA THR A 69 3.73 -5.40 3.76
C THR A 69 3.08 -5.67 2.41
N VAL A 70 3.66 -5.13 1.34
CA VAL A 70 3.29 -5.40 -0.04
C VAL A 70 4.27 -6.39 -0.65
N ILE A 71 3.76 -7.42 -1.32
CA ILE A 71 4.56 -8.33 -2.14
C ILE A 71 4.11 -8.21 -3.59
N ILE A 72 5.05 -7.84 -4.45
CA ILE A 72 4.83 -7.61 -5.88
C ILE A 72 5.94 -8.30 -6.68
N THR A 73 5.59 -8.86 -7.84
CA THR A 73 6.55 -9.48 -8.76
C THR A 73 6.47 -8.76 -10.10
N GLY A 74 7.60 -8.23 -10.58
CA GLY A 74 7.65 -7.58 -11.88
C GLY A 74 7.48 -8.59 -13.02
N THR A 75 6.60 -8.33 -13.97
CA THR A 75 6.33 -9.23 -15.11
C THR A 75 7.11 -8.82 -16.37
N VAL A 76 7.28 -7.52 -16.60
CA VAL A 76 7.89 -6.96 -17.81
C VAL A 76 9.00 -5.97 -17.44
N ILE A 77 10.05 -5.92 -18.25
CA ILE A 77 11.15 -4.94 -18.10
C ILE A 77 10.64 -3.57 -18.56
N SER A 78 11.01 -2.50 -17.83
CA SER A 78 10.67 -1.10 -18.16
C SER A 78 9.18 -0.72 -18.02
N ASP A 79 8.40 -1.52 -17.30
CA ASP A 79 7.01 -1.21 -16.96
C ASP A 79 6.90 -0.41 -15.65
N TRP A 80 5.79 0.31 -15.48
CA TRP A 80 5.51 1.13 -14.30
C TRP A 80 4.16 0.77 -13.69
N PHE A 81 4.14 0.57 -12.38
CA PHE A 81 2.93 0.29 -11.62
C PHE A 81 2.65 1.43 -10.64
N ALA A 82 1.38 1.76 -10.48
CA ALA A 82 0.90 2.74 -9.51
C ALA A 82 -0.26 2.16 -8.72
N VAL A 83 -0.31 2.46 -7.43
CA VAL A 83 -1.38 2.00 -6.54
C VAL A 83 -1.58 2.98 -5.41
N THR A 84 -2.83 3.11 -4.97
CA THR A 84 -3.16 3.80 -3.72
C THR A 84 -3.39 2.78 -2.60
N VAL A 85 -2.70 2.98 -1.48
CA VAL A 85 -2.85 2.21 -0.24
C VAL A 85 -3.59 3.07 0.78
N VAL A 86 -4.53 2.45 1.49
CA VAL A 86 -5.26 3.08 2.58
C VAL A 86 -4.80 2.48 3.91
N VAL A 87 -4.54 3.34 4.89
CA VAL A 87 -4.29 2.96 6.28
C VAL A 87 -5.55 3.25 7.08
N CYS A 88 -6.02 2.27 7.84
CA CYS A 88 -7.21 2.35 8.68
C CYS A 88 -6.86 1.94 10.12
N ILE A 89 -7.57 2.52 11.07
CA ILE A 89 -7.65 2.11 12.49
C ILE A 89 -8.83 1.17 12.71
#